data_AF-A0AA42NQN9-F1
#
_entry.id   AF-A0AA42NQN9-F1
#
_cell.length_a   1.000
_cell.length_b   1.000
_cell.length_c   1.000
_cell.angle_alpha   90.00
_cell.angle_beta   90.00
_cell.angle_gamma   90.00
#
_symmetry.space_group_name_H-M   'P 1'
#
loop_
_entity.id
_entity.type
_entity.pdbx_description
1 polymer ?
#
loop_
_entity_poly.entity_id
_entity_poly.type
_entity_poly.pdbx_seq_one_letter_code
_entity_poly.pdbx_strand_id
1 'polypeptide(L)'
;MSLNTIYLWEPEIFTGKVPSEDDSYQVAFELHQQYSHIPSHGRTLKAWLTSFANKVCDPLYQAYFSEHTQKWVQQIRHKFDHETCAIVQLDALEQVEQNDAMYRVFYEAVHETGVGFYEPNYNVWAIGELQSPENAVVMMLQPYLLKPLEIKQEPASVSSEPQPQVEAVVELSQFPIPQNMPEAEQLISQWFEQQSYTKNLELSVFNVAHDFISNWGNLGKPQLAKDTGYRCFLLTQEQVGIFYQLKMVLRKLTISPMLSFAMDFTNHFIPQHLQEQLPERLIFRLRSMDVHKNTGLKNSTEPCFALTGRWDTQDDIQEFFQNLDGYINFIFSNLGQGRLETLQAWAYGDMPADIKIDLDFRFELMMIALSQDEDYLGERYQHHKTLLTLNKARVHDLGLLEDSYKFCQKLIKIVKDGGTALQPYAAKS
;
A
#
# COMPACT_ATOMS: atom_id res chain seq x y z
N MET A 1 3.66 22.48 -31.96
CA MET A 1 4.16 21.12 -32.24
C MET A 1 3.51 20.23 -31.21
N SER A 2 2.80 19.17 -31.62
CA SER A 2 1.84 18.47 -30.76
C SER A 2 2.55 17.88 -29.54
N LEU A 3 2.26 18.45 -28.37
CA LEU A 3 2.81 18.08 -27.06
C LEU A 3 2.36 16.68 -26.57
N ASN A 4 1.58 15.98 -27.39
CA ASN A 4 0.71 14.89 -26.99
C ASN A 4 0.88 13.72 -27.99
N THR A 5 2.09 13.19 -28.13
CA THR A 5 2.35 12.05 -29.04
C THR A 5 3.11 10.97 -28.29
N ILE A 6 2.49 9.79 -28.16
CA ILE A 6 3.09 8.61 -27.54
C ILE A 6 3.91 7.89 -28.61
N TYR A 7 5.13 7.49 -28.26
CA TYR A 7 6.01 6.73 -29.13
C TYR A 7 6.02 5.28 -28.68
N LEU A 8 5.77 4.33 -29.59
CA LEU A 8 5.81 2.89 -29.34
C LEU A 8 6.83 2.23 -30.26
N TRP A 9 7.67 1.34 -29.74
CA TRP A 9 8.68 0.65 -30.54
C TRP A 9 8.85 -0.82 -30.15
N GLU A 10 9.34 -1.64 -31.08
CA GLU A 10 9.75 -3.00 -30.76
C GLU A 10 10.95 -3.00 -29.80
N PRO A 11 10.99 -3.89 -28.79
CA PRO A 11 12.02 -3.87 -27.75
C PRO A 11 13.46 -3.98 -28.28
N GLU A 12 13.67 -4.62 -29.43
CA GLU A 12 14.99 -4.73 -30.07
C GLU A 12 15.58 -3.41 -30.61
N ILE A 13 14.77 -2.35 -30.76
CA ILE A 13 15.20 -1.07 -31.35
C ILE A 13 16.00 -0.24 -30.36
N PHE A 14 15.72 -0.40 -29.06
CA PHE A 14 16.41 0.32 -28.01
C PHE A 14 16.87 -0.64 -26.93
N THR A 15 18.17 -0.93 -26.91
CA THR A 15 18.81 -1.74 -25.85
C THR A 15 19.76 -0.91 -25.00
N GLY A 16 19.67 0.42 -25.09
CA GLY A 16 20.48 1.37 -24.35
C GLY A 16 20.03 1.55 -22.90
N LYS A 17 20.76 2.35 -22.13
CA LYS A 17 20.31 2.80 -20.81
C LYS A 17 19.17 3.79 -20.98
N VAL A 18 18.18 3.73 -20.08
CA VAL A 18 17.09 4.71 -19.99
C VAL A 18 17.68 6.14 -19.98
N PRO A 19 17.18 7.04 -20.85
CA PRO A 19 17.61 8.43 -20.83
C PRO A 19 17.22 9.13 -19.51
N SER A 20 17.86 10.25 -19.21
CA SER A 20 17.44 11.09 -18.09
C SER A 20 16.04 11.65 -18.34
N GLU A 21 15.32 12.03 -17.29
CA GLU A 21 13.99 12.65 -17.43
C GLU A 21 14.01 13.89 -18.33
N ASP A 22 15.09 14.68 -18.26
CA ASP A 22 15.27 15.90 -19.06
C ASP A 22 15.55 15.60 -20.55
N ASP A 23 16.09 14.42 -20.87
CA ASP A 23 16.48 14.03 -22.23
C ASP A 23 15.48 13.04 -22.89
N SER A 24 14.52 12.51 -22.12
CA SER A 24 13.64 11.41 -22.55
C SER A 24 12.87 11.74 -23.82
N TYR A 25 12.23 12.92 -23.90
CA TYR A 25 11.52 13.34 -25.11
C TYR A 25 12.42 13.38 -26.36
N GLN A 26 13.61 13.97 -26.22
CA GLN A 26 14.53 14.15 -27.33
C GLN A 26 15.02 12.79 -27.86
N VAL A 27 15.30 11.85 -26.96
CA VAL A 27 15.72 10.49 -27.33
C VAL A 27 14.59 9.70 -28.00
N ALA A 28 13.33 9.81 -27.55
CA ALA A 28 12.19 9.18 -28.24
C ALA A 28 12.01 9.72 -29.66
N PHE A 29 12.14 11.04 -29.81
CA PHE A 29 12.03 11.70 -31.10
C PHE A 29 13.13 11.27 -32.07
N GLU A 30 14.37 11.18 -31.60
CA GLU A 30 15.51 10.70 -32.39
C GLU A 30 15.36 9.23 -32.82
N LEU A 31 14.90 8.36 -31.90
CA LEU A 31 14.56 6.97 -32.23
C LEU A 31 13.47 6.91 -33.30
N HIS A 32 12.43 7.74 -33.18
CA HIS A 32 11.39 7.79 -34.19
C HIS A 32 11.93 8.19 -35.56
N GLN A 33 12.75 9.24 -35.64
CA GLN A 33 13.37 9.66 -36.90
C GLN A 33 14.23 8.57 -37.53
N GLN A 34 14.95 7.79 -36.71
CA GLN A 34 15.85 6.76 -37.19
C GLN A 34 15.13 5.48 -37.65
N TYR A 35 14.03 5.10 -37.01
CA TYR A 35 13.40 3.79 -37.20
C TYR A 35 12.00 3.82 -37.85
N SER A 36 11.41 4.99 -38.07
CA SER A 36 10.05 5.16 -38.62
C SER A 36 9.85 4.62 -40.05
N HIS A 37 10.94 4.35 -40.78
CA HIS A 37 10.90 3.78 -42.13
C HIS A 37 11.46 2.35 -42.19
N ILE A 38 11.80 1.78 -41.03
CA ILE A 38 12.36 0.42 -40.94
C ILE A 38 11.19 -0.56 -40.79
N PRO A 39 11.04 -1.56 -41.70
CA PRO A 39 10.01 -2.58 -41.56
C PRO A 39 10.22 -3.39 -40.29
N SER A 40 9.20 -3.46 -39.44
CA SER A 40 9.24 -4.29 -38.23
C SER A 40 9.05 -5.77 -38.58
N HIS A 41 9.67 -6.68 -37.81
CA HIS A 41 9.21 -8.07 -37.74
C HIS A 41 7.85 -8.19 -37.04
N GLY A 42 7.40 -7.10 -36.38
CA GLY A 42 6.02 -6.73 -36.13
C GLY A 42 5.31 -7.58 -35.09
N ARG A 43 5.99 -8.45 -34.36
CA ARG A 43 5.32 -9.41 -33.47
C ARG A 43 4.87 -8.74 -32.19
N THR A 44 5.71 -7.92 -31.57
CA THR A 44 5.42 -7.34 -30.25
C THR A 44 4.48 -6.15 -30.37
N LEU A 45 4.70 -5.26 -31.34
CA LEU A 45 3.78 -4.15 -31.60
C LEU A 45 2.39 -4.63 -32.03
N LYS A 46 2.29 -5.69 -32.85
CA LYS A 46 0.98 -6.26 -33.21
C LYS A 46 0.32 -6.99 -32.04
N ALA A 47 1.10 -7.68 -31.20
CA ALA A 47 0.58 -8.30 -29.98
C ALA A 47 0.01 -7.24 -29.03
N TRP A 48 0.76 -6.14 -28.83
CA TRP A 48 0.34 -5.01 -28.01
C TRP A 48 -0.98 -4.44 -28.51
N LEU A 49 -1.04 -4.11 -29.81
CA LEU A 49 -2.23 -3.53 -30.42
C LEU A 49 -3.42 -4.49 -30.38
N THR A 50 -3.17 -5.80 -30.49
CA THR A 50 -4.22 -6.82 -30.38
C THR A 50 -4.77 -6.86 -28.96
N SER A 51 -3.91 -6.88 -27.92
CA SER A 51 -4.37 -6.86 -26.52
C SER A 51 -5.13 -5.58 -26.21
N PHE A 52 -4.55 -4.43 -26.56
CA PHE A 52 -5.16 -3.10 -26.39
C PHE A 52 -6.52 -3.00 -27.09
N ALA A 53 -6.60 -3.40 -28.36
CA ALA A 53 -7.84 -3.30 -29.13
C ALA A 53 -8.92 -4.27 -28.67
N ASN A 54 -8.55 -5.50 -28.29
CA ASN A 54 -9.51 -6.48 -27.80
C ASN A 54 -10.14 -6.04 -26.48
N LYS A 55 -9.36 -5.47 -25.56
CA LYS A 55 -9.88 -4.95 -24.29
C LYS A 55 -10.76 -3.71 -24.47
N VAL A 56 -10.38 -2.76 -25.33
CA VAL A 56 -11.20 -1.56 -25.59
C VAL A 56 -12.51 -1.89 -26.33
N CYS A 57 -12.48 -2.89 -27.22
CA CYS A 57 -13.65 -3.28 -28.02
C CYS A 57 -14.45 -4.44 -27.40
N ASP A 58 -14.10 -4.90 -26.19
CA ASP A 58 -14.82 -5.98 -25.52
C ASP A 58 -16.26 -5.55 -25.23
N PRO A 59 -17.28 -6.34 -25.62
CA PRO A 59 -18.67 -6.10 -25.26
C PRO A 59 -18.92 -5.85 -23.77
N LEU A 60 -18.12 -6.46 -22.89
CA LEU A 60 -18.21 -6.30 -21.44
C LEU A 60 -17.78 -4.91 -20.95
N TYR A 61 -16.97 -4.18 -21.74
CA TYR A 61 -16.46 -2.85 -21.39
C TYR A 61 -17.05 -1.71 -22.24
N GLN A 62 -18.09 -1.98 -23.05
CA GLN A 62 -18.75 -0.99 -23.92
C GLN A 62 -19.32 0.22 -23.16
N ALA A 63 -19.61 0.09 -21.86
CA ALA A 63 -20.08 1.18 -21.02
C ALA A 63 -19.01 2.25 -20.71
N TYR A 64 -17.72 1.94 -20.93
CA TYR A 64 -16.58 2.79 -20.57
C TYR A 64 -15.89 3.43 -21.75
N PHE A 65 -15.91 2.74 -22.90
CA PHE A 65 -15.28 3.21 -24.12
C PHE A 65 -16.35 3.66 -25.10
N SER A 66 -16.35 4.95 -25.44
CA SER A 66 -17.31 5.49 -26.39
C SER A 66 -17.16 4.80 -27.77
N GLU A 67 -18.23 4.80 -28.58
CA GLU A 67 -18.11 4.35 -29.97
C GLU A 67 -17.02 5.10 -30.75
N HIS A 68 -16.75 6.36 -30.36
CA HIS A 68 -15.68 7.15 -30.95
C HIS A 68 -14.30 6.58 -30.58
N THR A 69 -14.08 6.24 -29.32
CA THR A 69 -12.85 5.60 -28.81
C THR A 69 -12.63 4.24 -29.46
N GLN A 70 -13.68 3.43 -29.59
CA GLN A 70 -13.60 2.13 -30.27
C GLN A 70 -13.26 2.30 -31.75
N LYS A 71 -13.88 3.27 -32.45
CA LYS A 71 -13.54 3.59 -33.85
C LYS A 71 -12.10 4.07 -34.00
N TRP A 72 -11.60 4.89 -33.08
CA TRP A 72 -10.21 5.35 -33.06
C TRP A 72 -9.23 4.18 -32.91
N VAL A 73 -9.46 3.27 -31.97
CA VAL A 73 -8.65 2.05 -31.80
C VAL A 73 -8.69 1.16 -33.05
N GLN A 74 -9.85 1.01 -33.68
CA GLN A 74 -9.96 0.25 -34.93
C GLN A 74 -9.23 0.93 -36.10
N GLN A 75 -9.19 2.26 -36.15
CA GLN A 75 -8.38 3.01 -37.13
C GLN A 75 -6.88 2.80 -36.91
N ILE A 76 -6.41 2.76 -35.66
CA ILE A 76 -5.03 2.41 -35.33
C ILE A 76 -4.73 0.98 -35.79
N ARG A 77 -5.62 0.03 -35.48
CA ARG A 77 -5.52 -1.37 -35.94
C ARG A 77 -5.35 -1.48 -37.45
N HIS A 78 -6.20 -0.79 -38.21
CA HIS A 78 -6.11 -0.76 -39.68
C HIS A 78 -4.82 -0.11 -40.21
N LYS A 79 -4.30 0.96 -39.56
CA LYS A 79 -3.02 1.57 -39.94
C LYS A 79 -1.85 0.59 -39.76
N PHE A 80 -1.83 -0.16 -38.65
CA PHE A 80 -0.79 -1.17 -38.38
C PHE A 80 -0.86 -2.39 -39.31
N ASP A 81 -2.06 -2.75 -39.79
CA ASP A 81 -2.23 -3.86 -40.74
C ASP A 81 -1.69 -3.53 -42.15
N HIS A 82 -1.42 -2.26 -42.46
CA HIS A 82 -0.97 -1.83 -43.78
C HIS A 82 0.50 -1.36 -43.81
N GLU A 83 1.04 -0.83 -42.70
CA GLU A 83 2.43 -0.35 -42.60
C GLU A 83 3.04 -0.58 -41.19
N THR A 84 3.45 -1.81 -40.85
CA THR A 84 4.19 -2.02 -39.58
C THR A 84 5.64 -1.56 -39.70
N CYS A 85 5.89 -0.33 -39.25
CA CYS A 85 7.22 0.18 -38.97
C CYS A 85 7.70 -0.26 -37.58
N ALA A 86 9.00 -0.24 -37.37
CA ALA A 86 9.67 -0.65 -36.14
C ALA A 86 9.31 0.27 -34.94
N ILE A 87 8.95 1.52 -35.23
CA ILE A 87 8.46 2.52 -34.28
C ILE A 87 7.22 3.22 -34.86
N VAL A 88 6.24 3.54 -34.01
CA VAL A 88 4.99 4.18 -34.39
C VAL A 88 4.66 5.33 -33.45
N GLN A 89 4.15 6.41 -34.03
CA GLN A 89 3.54 7.51 -33.30
C GLN A 89 2.04 7.26 -33.12
N LEU A 90 1.58 7.37 -31.88
CA LEU A 90 0.18 7.47 -31.56
C LEU A 90 -0.12 8.90 -31.10
N ASP A 91 -1.13 9.52 -31.70
CA ASP A 91 -1.71 10.73 -31.12
C ASP A 91 -2.19 10.40 -29.71
N ALA A 92 -1.87 11.24 -28.71
CA ALA A 92 -2.25 10.96 -27.34
C ALA A 92 -3.77 10.96 -27.20
N LEU A 93 -4.22 10.26 -26.16
CA LEU A 93 -5.61 10.01 -25.86
C LEU A 93 -6.34 11.33 -25.58
N GLU A 94 -7.01 11.88 -26.59
CA GLU A 94 -7.55 13.25 -26.58
C GLU A 94 -8.89 13.40 -25.84
N GLN A 95 -9.21 12.53 -24.88
CA GLN A 95 -10.48 12.61 -24.13
C GLN A 95 -10.30 12.48 -22.62
N VAL A 96 -10.23 13.67 -21.98
CA VAL A 96 -10.00 13.88 -20.54
C VAL A 96 -10.95 13.08 -19.63
N GLU A 97 -12.16 12.76 -20.06
CA GLU A 97 -13.15 12.02 -19.24
C GLU A 97 -13.03 10.48 -19.31
N GLN A 98 -12.28 9.93 -20.28
CA GLN A 98 -12.07 8.47 -20.43
C GLN A 98 -10.60 8.06 -20.27
N ASN A 99 -9.71 9.02 -19.98
CA ASN A 99 -8.27 8.82 -19.97
C ASN A 99 -7.83 7.74 -18.98
N ASP A 100 -8.41 7.70 -17.78
CA ASP A 100 -8.00 6.75 -16.73
C ASP A 100 -8.15 5.28 -17.16
N ALA A 101 -9.29 4.93 -17.75
CA ALA A 101 -9.56 3.59 -18.24
C ALA A 101 -8.73 3.25 -19.49
N MET A 102 -8.51 4.22 -20.36
CA MET A 102 -7.72 4.05 -21.59
C MET A 102 -6.22 3.88 -21.30
N TYR A 103 -5.66 4.70 -20.40
CA TYR A 103 -4.28 4.57 -19.95
C TYR A 103 -4.05 3.27 -19.18
N ARG A 104 -5.04 2.83 -18.39
CA ARG A 104 -4.98 1.51 -17.75
C ARG A 104 -4.85 0.37 -18.77
N VAL A 105 -5.74 0.32 -19.77
CA VAL A 105 -5.69 -0.72 -20.81
C VAL A 105 -4.40 -0.61 -21.64
N PHE A 106 -3.92 0.62 -21.89
CA PHE A 106 -2.64 0.88 -22.56
C PHE A 106 -1.46 0.24 -21.81
N TYR A 107 -1.29 0.55 -20.53
CA TYR A 107 -0.16 0.07 -19.74
C TYR A 107 -0.25 -1.43 -19.40
N GLU A 108 -1.46 -1.97 -19.21
CA GLU A 108 -1.65 -3.42 -19.08
C GLU A 108 -1.18 -4.14 -20.35
N ALA A 109 -1.56 -3.64 -21.54
CA ALA A 109 -1.11 -4.21 -22.80
C ALA A 109 0.42 -4.08 -22.95
N VAL A 110 1.01 -2.96 -22.53
CA VAL A 110 2.48 -2.79 -22.54
C VAL A 110 3.16 -3.85 -21.67
N HIS A 111 2.65 -4.05 -20.44
CA HIS A 111 3.20 -5.03 -19.51
C HIS A 111 3.10 -6.47 -20.06
N GLU A 112 1.95 -6.83 -20.61
CA GLU A 112 1.71 -8.17 -21.18
C GLU A 112 2.60 -8.48 -22.37
N THR A 113 2.94 -7.48 -23.19
CA THR A 113 3.64 -7.71 -24.46
C THR A 113 5.09 -7.31 -24.43
N GLY A 114 5.53 -6.46 -23.51
CA GLY A 114 6.91 -5.98 -23.44
C GLY A 114 7.27 -5.03 -24.59
N VAL A 115 6.31 -4.23 -25.07
CA VAL A 115 6.62 -3.19 -26.06
C VAL A 115 7.38 -2.04 -25.38
N GLY A 116 8.29 -1.38 -26.10
CA GLY A 116 8.91 -0.15 -25.61
C GLY A 116 8.02 1.06 -25.87
N PHE A 117 8.00 2.04 -24.95
CA PHE A 117 7.24 3.26 -25.14
C PHE A 117 7.81 4.49 -24.44
N TYR A 118 7.41 5.65 -24.95
CA TYR A 118 7.57 6.93 -24.27
C TYR A 118 6.24 7.70 -24.29
N GLU A 119 5.78 8.10 -23.10
CA GLU A 119 4.57 8.89 -22.87
C GLU A 119 4.99 10.29 -22.36
N PRO A 120 4.70 11.36 -23.13
CA PRO A 120 5.18 12.71 -22.82
C PRO A 120 4.38 13.48 -21.77
N ASN A 121 3.09 13.18 -21.56
CA ASN A 121 2.24 13.84 -20.55
C ASN A 121 2.68 13.51 -19.13
N TYR A 122 3.21 12.31 -18.93
CA TYR A 122 3.68 11.83 -17.64
C TYR A 122 5.20 11.61 -17.58
N ASN A 123 5.92 11.94 -18.65
CA ASN A 123 7.35 11.73 -18.82
C ASN A 123 7.80 10.29 -18.50
N VAL A 124 7.04 9.31 -18.99
CA VAL A 124 7.29 7.89 -18.68
C VAL A 124 7.93 7.20 -19.86
N TRP A 125 9.08 6.60 -19.59
CA TRP A 125 9.85 5.79 -20.52
C TRP A 125 9.89 4.34 -20.06
N ALA A 126 9.64 3.38 -20.97
CA ALA A 126 9.85 1.96 -20.68
C ALA A 126 10.31 1.18 -21.92
N ILE A 127 11.05 0.10 -21.69
CA ILE A 127 11.50 -0.85 -22.72
C ILE A 127 11.28 -2.27 -22.21
N GLY A 128 10.33 -3.00 -22.79
CA GLY A 128 10.12 -4.40 -22.42
C GLY A 128 9.89 -4.62 -20.92
N GLU A 129 10.21 -5.83 -20.44
CA GLU A 129 9.98 -6.23 -19.04
C GLU A 129 10.71 -5.39 -17.99
N LEU A 130 11.79 -4.68 -18.31
CA LEU A 130 12.53 -3.92 -17.29
C LEU A 130 13.47 -2.90 -17.92
N GLN A 131 13.05 -1.63 -17.94
CA GLN A 131 13.90 -0.44 -17.73
C GLN A 131 13.05 0.84 -17.80
N SER A 132 12.11 0.96 -16.87
CA SER A 132 11.66 2.24 -16.31
C SER A 132 12.18 2.25 -14.87
N PRO A 133 12.44 3.39 -14.19
CA PRO A 133 12.61 3.39 -12.74
C PRO A 133 11.52 2.50 -12.14
N GLU A 134 11.92 1.47 -11.38
CA GLU A 134 11.28 0.13 -11.25
C GLU A 134 9.78 0.10 -10.90
N ASN A 135 9.11 1.24 -10.72
CA ASN A 135 7.69 1.33 -10.42
C ASN A 135 6.94 2.47 -11.17
N ALA A 136 7.51 3.19 -12.15
CA ALA A 136 6.82 4.36 -12.73
C ALA A 136 5.46 4.03 -13.37
N VAL A 137 5.39 2.90 -14.09
CA VAL A 137 4.12 2.41 -14.68
C VAL A 137 3.16 1.93 -13.60
N VAL A 138 3.64 1.22 -12.59
CA VAL A 138 2.83 0.71 -11.46
C VAL A 138 2.32 1.85 -10.57
N MET A 139 3.15 2.85 -10.30
CA MET A 139 2.80 4.05 -9.52
C MET A 139 1.87 4.98 -10.28
N MET A 140 1.99 5.10 -11.60
CA MET A 140 1.00 5.80 -12.41
C MET A 140 -0.33 5.05 -12.49
N LEU A 141 -0.29 3.72 -12.51
CA LEU A 141 -1.50 2.90 -12.50
C LEU A 141 -2.20 2.91 -11.14
N GLN A 142 -1.50 3.09 -10.01
CA GLN A 142 -2.10 3.05 -8.67
C GLN A 142 -3.30 4.00 -8.49
N PRO A 143 -3.26 5.29 -8.87
CA PRO A 143 -4.43 6.17 -8.84
C PRO A 143 -5.62 5.66 -9.67
N TYR A 144 -5.36 4.99 -10.80
CA TYR A 144 -6.36 4.57 -11.79
C TYR A 144 -6.81 3.09 -11.63
N LEU A 145 -6.10 2.30 -10.81
CA LEU A 145 -6.44 0.92 -10.43
C LEU A 145 -7.45 0.86 -9.27
N LEU A 146 -7.67 1.98 -8.56
CA LEU A 146 -8.43 2.03 -7.30
C LEU A 146 -9.95 2.19 -7.45
N LYS A 147 -10.50 2.26 -8.66
CA LYS A 147 -11.92 1.99 -8.88
C LYS A 147 -12.08 0.82 -9.83
N PRO A 148 -12.87 -0.20 -9.47
CA PRO A 148 -13.47 -1.05 -10.48
C PRO A 148 -14.18 -0.14 -11.48
N LEU A 149 -14.11 -0.49 -12.76
CA LEU A 149 -15.06 0.00 -13.73
C LEU A 149 -16.44 -0.43 -13.22
N GLU A 150 -17.11 0.45 -12.47
CA GLU A 150 -18.44 0.19 -11.88
C GLU A 150 -19.48 0.31 -12.99
N ILE A 151 -20.12 -0.82 -13.29
CA ILE A 151 -21.24 -0.86 -14.24
C ILE A 151 -22.27 0.10 -13.69
N LYS A 152 -22.63 1.15 -14.45
CA LYS A 152 -23.81 1.97 -14.14
C LYS A 152 -25.02 1.04 -14.11
N GLN A 153 -25.35 0.53 -12.94
CA GLN A 153 -26.59 -0.19 -12.73
C GLN A 153 -27.71 0.84 -12.77
N GLU A 154 -28.70 0.57 -13.64
CA GLU A 154 -29.96 1.31 -13.67
C GLU A 154 -30.63 1.30 -12.28
N PRO A 155 -31.40 2.35 -11.95
CA PRO A 155 -31.73 2.67 -10.56
C PRO A 155 -32.67 1.64 -9.94
N ALA A 156 -32.23 1.05 -8.82
CA ALA A 156 -33.07 0.26 -7.94
C ALA A 156 -34.16 1.15 -7.32
N SER A 157 -35.41 0.73 -7.55
CA SER A 157 -36.59 1.31 -6.93
C SER A 157 -36.63 0.93 -5.45
N VAL A 158 -36.69 1.97 -4.61
CA VAL A 158 -37.38 2.08 -3.31
C VAL A 158 -37.84 0.76 -2.67
N SER A 159 -37.25 0.37 -1.54
CA SER A 159 -37.97 0.38 -0.25
C SER A 159 -37.05 0.03 0.92
N SER A 160 -37.23 0.85 1.95
CA SER A 160 -36.60 0.88 3.27
C SER A 160 -37.12 -0.22 4.19
N GLU A 161 -36.21 -0.95 4.85
CA GLU A 161 -36.22 -1.26 6.30
C GLU A 161 -34.94 -2.03 6.70
N PRO A 162 -34.44 -1.88 7.96
CA PRO A 162 -33.12 -2.35 8.34
C PRO A 162 -33.14 -3.85 8.67
N GLN A 163 -32.43 -4.64 7.88
CA GLN A 163 -32.09 -6.03 8.24
C GLN A 163 -30.67 -6.10 8.82
N PRO A 164 -30.43 -6.97 9.82
CA PRO A 164 -29.13 -7.10 10.45
C PRO A 164 -28.13 -7.60 9.41
N GLN A 165 -26.98 -6.93 9.33
CA GLN A 165 -25.85 -7.33 8.50
C GLN A 165 -25.39 -8.72 8.94
N VAL A 166 -25.82 -9.75 8.21
CA VAL A 166 -25.18 -11.05 8.24
C VAL A 166 -23.91 -10.88 7.42
N GLU A 167 -22.83 -10.48 8.09
CA GLU A 167 -21.49 -10.62 7.54
C GLU A 167 -21.31 -12.10 7.18
N ALA A 168 -20.95 -12.36 5.92
CA ALA A 168 -20.64 -13.70 5.46
C ALA A 168 -19.35 -14.15 6.16
N VAL A 169 -19.51 -14.76 7.34
CA VAL A 169 -18.49 -15.56 7.99
C VAL A 169 -18.18 -16.69 7.00
N VAL A 170 -17.00 -16.64 6.37
CA VAL A 170 -16.46 -17.79 5.65
C VAL A 170 -16.45 -18.94 6.65
N GLU A 171 -17.16 -20.02 6.37
CA GLU A 171 -17.11 -21.22 7.22
C GLU A 171 -15.64 -21.63 7.34
N LEU A 172 -15.03 -21.38 8.51
CA LEU A 172 -13.67 -21.73 8.92
C LEU A 172 -13.42 -23.26 8.95
N SER A 173 -14.25 -24.04 8.28
CA SER A 173 -14.23 -25.50 8.35
C SER A 173 -13.14 -26.07 7.43
N GLN A 174 -12.05 -26.45 8.08
CA GLN A 174 -10.97 -27.35 7.64
C GLN A 174 -9.82 -26.72 6.83
N PHE A 175 -9.04 -25.86 7.49
CA PHE A 175 -7.67 -25.64 7.04
C PHE A 175 -6.84 -26.92 7.26
N PRO A 176 -6.19 -27.47 6.23
CA PRO A 176 -5.27 -28.58 6.42
C PRO A 176 -4.08 -28.11 7.27
N ILE A 177 -3.64 -28.95 8.21
CA ILE A 177 -2.44 -28.68 9.01
C ILE A 177 -1.23 -28.65 8.05
N PRO A 178 -0.56 -27.50 7.87
CA PRO A 178 0.58 -27.43 6.98
C PRO A 178 1.71 -28.30 7.55
N GLN A 179 2.35 -29.09 6.69
CA GLN A 179 3.46 -29.96 7.07
C GLN A 179 4.82 -29.30 6.83
N ASN A 180 4.85 -28.20 6.07
CA ASN A 180 6.06 -27.44 5.75
C ASN A 180 5.75 -25.94 5.53
N MET A 181 6.81 -25.14 5.39
CA MET A 181 6.70 -23.69 5.21
C MET A 181 5.99 -23.28 3.91
N PRO A 182 6.23 -23.92 2.75
CA PRO A 182 5.43 -23.68 1.53
C PRO A 182 3.93 -23.93 1.71
N GLU A 183 3.53 -25.00 2.39
CA GLU A 183 2.11 -25.26 2.67
C GLU A 183 1.51 -24.21 3.61
N ALA A 184 2.27 -23.76 4.62
CA ALA A 184 1.83 -22.67 5.49
C ALA A 184 1.72 -21.34 4.74
N GLU A 185 2.64 -21.07 3.81
CA GLU A 185 2.56 -19.92 2.90
C GLU A 185 1.30 -19.95 2.06
N GLN A 186 1.03 -21.08 1.39
CA GLN A 186 -0.18 -21.24 0.59
C GLN A 186 -1.44 -21.03 1.44
N LEU A 187 -1.48 -21.64 2.63
CA LEU A 187 -2.60 -21.50 3.56
C LEU A 187 -2.86 -20.05 3.96
N ILE A 188 -1.81 -19.31 4.34
CA ILE A 188 -1.91 -17.90 4.74
C ILE A 188 -2.33 -17.02 3.56
N SER A 189 -1.69 -17.20 2.39
CA SER A 189 -2.00 -16.42 1.20
C SER A 189 -3.45 -16.63 0.76
N GLN A 190 -3.92 -17.88 0.72
CA GLN A 190 -5.31 -18.20 0.43
C GLN A 190 -6.27 -17.57 1.44
N TRP A 191 -5.92 -17.61 2.73
CA TRP A 191 -6.74 -16.98 3.76
C TRP A 191 -6.91 -15.49 3.51
N PHE A 192 -5.82 -14.76 3.22
CA PHE A 192 -5.86 -13.33 2.90
C PHE A 192 -6.60 -13.01 1.60
N GLU A 193 -6.48 -13.85 0.58
CA GLU A 193 -7.22 -13.67 -0.69
C GLU A 193 -8.74 -13.85 -0.50
N GLN A 194 -9.15 -14.69 0.45
CA GLN A 194 -10.56 -14.99 0.73
C GLN A 194 -11.27 -13.93 1.58
N GLN A 195 -10.54 -13.09 2.34
CA GLN A 195 -11.20 -12.07 3.16
C GLN A 195 -11.59 -10.85 2.34
N SER A 196 -12.85 -10.43 2.50
CA SER A 196 -13.43 -9.31 1.77
C SER A 196 -12.72 -7.97 2.02
N TYR A 197 -12.10 -7.81 3.19
CA TYR A 197 -11.40 -6.60 3.63
C TYR A 197 -9.90 -6.59 3.31
N THR A 198 -9.27 -7.75 3.04
CA THR A 198 -7.86 -7.82 2.61
C THR A 198 -7.66 -8.03 1.13
N LYS A 199 -8.69 -8.42 0.37
CA LYS A 199 -8.60 -8.68 -1.09
C LYS A 199 -8.04 -7.52 -1.92
N ASN A 200 -8.17 -6.28 -1.44
CA ASN A 200 -7.72 -5.08 -2.13
C ASN A 200 -6.36 -4.57 -1.60
N LEU A 201 -5.76 -5.27 -0.63
CA LEU A 201 -4.46 -4.93 -0.08
C LEU A 201 -3.37 -5.67 -0.87
N GLU A 202 -2.19 -5.06 -0.96
CA GLU A 202 -1.06 -5.71 -1.60
C GLU A 202 -0.44 -6.72 -0.62
N LEU A 203 -0.49 -8.01 -0.97
CA LEU A 203 0.19 -9.07 -0.22
C LEU A 203 1.55 -9.36 -0.87
N SER A 204 2.61 -8.95 -0.20
CA SER A 204 3.99 -9.33 -0.52
C SER A 204 4.45 -10.50 0.36
N VAL A 205 5.02 -11.53 -0.24
CA VAL A 205 5.58 -12.69 0.49
C VAL A 205 7.08 -12.83 0.20
N PHE A 206 7.87 -12.91 1.26
CA PHE A 206 9.33 -13.01 1.18
C PHE A 206 9.89 -14.18 1.99
N ASN A 207 10.98 -14.76 1.49
CA ASN A 207 11.73 -15.83 2.15
C ASN A 207 12.70 -15.35 3.23
N VAL A 208 12.66 -14.06 3.55
CA VAL A 208 13.49 -13.35 4.52
C VAL A 208 12.64 -12.32 5.25
N ALA A 209 13.12 -11.86 6.41
CA ALA A 209 12.49 -10.71 7.06
C ALA A 209 12.64 -9.48 6.16
N HIS A 210 11.51 -8.83 5.86
CA HIS A 210 11.46 -7.57 5.13
C HIS A 210 10.56 -6.59 5.89
N ASP A 211 10.77 -5.29 5.70
CA ASP A 211 9.98 -4.23 6.35
C ASP A 211 10.03 -2.96 5.50
N PHE A 212 8.91 -2.54 4.92
CA PHE A 212 8.84 -1.33 4.10
C PHE A 212 8.99 -0.06 4.94
N ILE A 213 8.68 -0.12 6.23
CA ILE A 213 8.74 1.03 7.14
C ILE A 213 10.13 1.14 7.79
N SER A 214 10.70 0.03 8.24
CA SER A 214 12.04 -0.02 8.84
C SER A 214 13.01 -0.79 7.93
N ASN A 215 13.55 -0.11 6.93
CA ASN A 215 14.44 -0.72 5.93
C ASN A 215 15.79 -1.26 6.47
N TRP A 216 16.08 -1.07 7.76
CA TRP A 216 17.30 -1.57 8.38
C TRP A 216 17.40 -3.10 8.27
N GLY A 217 18.44 -3.57 7.57
CA GLY A 217 18.68 -4.99 7.34
C GLY A 217 17.87 -5.61 6.19
N ASN A 218 17.08 -4.83 5.45
CA ASN A 218 16.41 -5.32 4.24
C ASN A 218 17.45 -5.67 3.17
N LEU A 219 17.22 -6.79 2.48
CA LEU A 219 17.92 -7.07 1.24
C LEU A 219 17.39 -6.16 0.13
N GLY A 220 18.25 -5.70 -0.77
CA GLY A 220 17.84 -4.88 -1.91
C GLY A 220 16.98 -5.64 -2.93
N LYS A 221 17.03 -6.98 -2.94
CA LYS A 221 16.19 -7.85 -3.76
C LYS A 221 15.63 -9.01 -2.92
N PRO A 222 14.67 -8.75 -2.02
CA PRO A 222 14.13 -9.76 -1.10
C PRO A 222 13.44 -10.93 -1.84
N GLN A 223 12.92 -10.71 -3.04
CA GLN A 223 12.35 -11.72 -3.92
C GLN A 223 13.37 -12.73 -4.46
N LEU A 224 14.65 -12.34 -4.56
CA LEU A 224 15.74 -13.22 -4.98
C LEU A 224 16.45 -13.89 -3.79
N ALA A 225 15.97 -13.65 -2.57
CA ALA A 225 16.60 -14.19 -1.39
C ALA A 225 16.46 -15.72 -1.36
N LYS A 226 17.54 -16.40 -0.96
CA LYS A 226 17.52 -17.85 -0.76
C LYS A 226 16.46 -18.20 0.27
N ASP A 227 15.79 -19.33 0.06
CA ASP A 227 14.85 -19.85 1.06
C ASP A 227 15.62 -20.22 2.33
N THR A 228 15.38 -19.45 3.40
CA THR A 228 15.99 -19.68 4.72
C THR A 228 15.06 -20.43 5.67
N GLY A 229 13.89 -20.88 5.19
CA GLY A 229 12.83 -21.46 6.01
C GLY A 229 11.96 -20.42 6.71
N TYR A 230 12.11 -19.14 6.36
CA TYR A 230 11.31 -18.04 6.87
C TYR A 230 10.24 -17.67 5.84
N ARG A 231 9.07 -17.23 6.31
CA ARG A 231 8.06 -16.56 5.48
C ARG A 231 7.67 -15.26 6.14
N CYS A 232 7.84 -14.15 5.42
CA CYS A 232 7.43 -12.83 5.82
C CYS A 232 6.27 -12.40 4.91
N PHE A 233 5.09 -12.25 5.47
CA PHE A 233 3.90 -11.75 4.80
C PHE A 233 3.75 -10.29 5.17
N LEU A 234 3.61 -9.44 4.16
CA LEU A 234 3.45 -8.01 4.30
C LEU A 234 2.20 -7.62 3.55
N LEU A 235 1.17 -7.22 4.29
CA LEU A 235 0.01 -6.56 3.71
C LEU A 235 0.21 -5.07 3.82
N THR A 236 0.23 -4.41 2.67
CA THR A 236 0.49 -2.97 2.58
C THR A 236 -0.64 -2.24 1.90
N GLN A 237 -0.81 -0.99 2.32
CA GLN A 237 -1.74 -0.04 1.74
C GLN A 237 -1.20 1.37 1.96
N GLU A 238 -1.42 2.29 1.01
CA GLU A 238 -1.18 3.70 1.25
C GLU A 238 -2.47 4.48 1.00
N GLN A 239 -2.80 5.38 1.93
CA GLN A 239 -3.99 6.22 1.82
C GLN A 239 -3.71 7.61 2.39
N VAL A 240 -3.86 8.63 1.54
CA VAL A 240 -3.72 10.06 1.92
C VAL A 240 -2.39 10.33 2.65
N GLY A 241 -1.28 9.79 2.12
CA GLY A 241 0.06 9.95 2.70
C GLY A 241 0.30 9.17 4.00
N ILE A 242 -0.57 8.24 4.35
CA ILE A 242 -0.38 7.29 5.45
C ILE A 242 -0.13 5.91 4.86
N PHE A 243 1.05 5.36 5.12
CA PHE A 243 1.45 4.02 4.71
C PHE A 243 1.17 3.01 5.83
N TYR A 244 0.41 1.97 5.52
CA TYR A 244 0.01 0.90 6.42
C TYR A 244 0.79 -0.36 6.10
N GLN A 245 1.23 -1.06 7.14
CA GLN A 245 1.87 -2.36 7.02
C GLN A 245 1.41 -3.28 8.13
N LEU A 246 0.71 -4.36 7.76
CA LEU A 246 0.56 -5.53 8.62
C LEU A 246 1.64 -6.54 8.24
N LYS A 247 2.51 -6.84 9.19
CA LYS A 247 3.66 -7.72 9.01
C LYS A 247 3.50 -8.98 9.85
N MET A 248 3.52 -10.13 9.18
CA MET A 248 3.57 -11.44 9.83
C MET A 248 4.86 -12.16 9.46
N VAL A 249 5.60 -12.64 10.46
CA VAL A 249 6.79 -13.47 10.23
C VAL A 249 6.58 -14.84 10.83
N LEU A 250 6.53 -15.84 9.96
CA LEU A 250 6.52 -17.25 10.31
C LEU A 250 7.94 -17.81 10.16
N ARG A 251 8.52 -18.28 11.27
CA ARG A 251 9.89 -18.85 11.28
C ARG A 251 9.90 -20.37 11.21
N LYS A 252 8.90 -20.98 11.87
CA LYS A 252 8.68 -22.42 12.00
C LYS A 252 7.22 -22.63 12.34
N LEU A 253 6.66 -23.78 11.96
CA LEU A 253 5.30 -24.16 12.32
C LEU A 253 5.12 -24.37 13.84
N THR A 254 6.19 -24.70 14.55
CA THR A 254 6.18 -24.94 16.01
C THR A 254 6.43 -23.71 16.86
N ILE A 255 6.47 -22.51 16.25
CA ILE A 255 6.68 -21.24 16.94
C ILE A 255 5.61 -20.27 16.48
N SER A 256 5.05 -19.51 17.41
CA SER A 256 4.01 -18.53 17.10
C SER A 256 4.50 -17.48 16.10
N PRO A 257 3.67 -17.12 15.11
CA PRO A 257 3.99 -16.06 14.17
C PRO A 257 4.24 -14.74 14.90
N MET A 258 5.24 -13.98 14.46
CA MET A 258 5.42 -12.61 14.93
C MET A 258 4.55 -11.69 14.08
N LEU A 259 3.48 -11.17 14.66
CA LEU A 259 2.60 -10.20 13.99
C LEU A 259 2.80 -8.79 14.56
N SER A 260 2.89 -7.80 13.68
CA SER A 260 2.83 -6.39 14.05
C SER A 260 2.13 -5.57 12.98
N PHE A 261 1.39 -4.57 13.43
CA PHE A 261 0.83 -3.54 12.58
C PHE A 261 1.63 -2.26 12.74
N ALA A 262 1.79 -1.53 11.65
CA ALA A 262 2.47 -0.25 11.65
C ALA A 262 1.82 0.73 10.69
N MET A 263 1.83 2.00 11.07
CA MET A 263 1.43 3.13 10.23
C MET A 263 2.60 4.09 10.14
N ASP A 264 2.94 4.55 8.95
CA ASP A 264 3.85 5.65 8.73
C ASP A 264 3.06 6.82 8.14
N PHE A 265 2.87 7.86 8.95
CA PHE A 265 2.13 9.06 8.57
C PHE A 265 3.07 10.25 8.39
N THR A 266 4.35 10.01 8.14
CA THR A 266 5.32 11.08 7.88
C THR A 266 4.89 11.93 6.70
N ASN A 267 4.48 11.30 5.60
CA ASN A 267 4.04 12.02 4.38
C ASN A 267 2.71 12.76 4.57
N HIS A 268 1.87 12.30 5.51
CA HIS A 268 0.62 12.96 5.85
C HIS A 268 0.85 14.29 6.58
N PHE A 269 1.74 14.29 7.58
CA PHE A 269 1.96 15.46 8.43
C PHE A 269 3.12 16.35 7.98
N ILE A 270 4.09 15.81 7.26
CA ILE A 270 5.37 16.51 7.05
C ILE A 270 5.58 16.73 5.56
N PRO A 271 5.46 17.99 5.10
CA PRO A 271 5.79 18.36 3.73
C PRO A 271 7.19 17.85 3.35
N GLN A 272 7.34 17.34 2.12
CA GLN A 272 8.56 16.67 1.67
C GLN A 272 9.84 17.50 1.93
N HIS A 273 9.79 18.81 1.71
CA HIS A 273 10.91 19.74 1.93
C HIS A 273 11.30 19.93 3.42
N LEU A 274 10.45 19.50 4.35
CA LEU A 274 10.70 19.54 5.80
C LEU A 274 11.09 18.16 6.37
N GLN A 275 10.96 17.08 5.60
CA GLN A 275 11.21 15.72 6.10
C GLN A 275 12.67 15.50 6.51
N GLU A 276 13.64 16.10 5.82
CA GLU A 276 15.07 16.01 6.20
C GLU A 276 15.36 16.67 7.56
N GLN A 277 14.47 17.53 8.04
CA GLN A 277 14.60 18.14 9.36
C GLN A 277 14.17 17.19 10.49
N LEU A 278 13.45 16.11 10.19
CA LEU A 278 13.07 15.13 11.20
C LEU A 278 14.19 14.12 11.41
N PRO A 279 14.66 13.93 12.66
CA PRO A 279 15.64 12.90 12.94
C PRO A 279 15.05 11.49 12.78
N GLU A 280 13.72 11.34 12.87
CA GLU A 280 13.02 10.07 12.79
C GLU A 280 11.65 10.24 12.11
N ARG A 281 11.19 9.18 11.43
CA ARG A 281 9.87 9.12 10.78
C ARG A 281 8.75 9.01 11.80
N LEU A 282 7.56 9.49 11.44
CA LEU A 282 6.36 9.42 12.26
C LEU A 282 5.68 8.06 12.08
N ILE A 283 6.20 7.07 12.79
CA ILE A 283 5.75 5.68 12.72
C ILE A 283 4.96 5.36 13.98
N PHE A 284 3.79 4.75 13.86
CA PHE A 284 3.08 4.09 14.94
C PHE A 284 3.20 2.57 14.77
N ARG A 285 3.32 1.83 15.87
CA ARG A 285 3.30 0.37 15.87
C ARG A 285 2.35 -0.16 16.94
N LEU A 286 1.56 -1.16 16.55
CA LEU A 286 0.68 -1.89 17.45
C LEU A 286 0.95 -3.38 17.29
N ARG A 287 1.11 -4.10 18.41
CA ARG A 287 1.13 -5.56 18.42
C ARG A 287 -0.18 -6.05 19.00
N SER A 288 -0.60 -7.26 18.62
CA SER A 288 -1.77 -7.91 19.23
C SER A 288 -1.67 -8.03 20.75
N MET A 289 -0.44 -8.22 21.25
CA MET A 289 -0.14 -8.32 22.67
C MET A 289 -0.26 -7.00 23.44
N ASP A 290 -0.35 -5.86 22.75
CA ASP A 290 -0.51 -4.54 23.36
C ASP A 290 -2.00 -4.18 23.52
N VAL A 291 -2.92 -5.02 23.04
CA VAL A 291 -4.37 -4.82 23.14
C VAL A 291 -4.94 -5.82 24.15
N HIS A 292 -5.51 -5.32 25.24
CA HIS A 292 -5.97 -6.13 26.37
C HIS A 292 -7.45 -5.92 26.66
N LYS A 293 -8.08 -6.94 27.25
CA LYS A 293 -9.43 -6.81 27.80
C LYS A 293 -9.40 -5.90 29.03
N ASN A 294 -10.23 -4.87 29.05
CA ASN A 294 -10.39 -4.00 30.21
C ASN A 294 -11.32 -4.66 31.24
N THR A 295 -10.77 -5.56 32.04
CA THR A 295 -11.53 -6.33 33.04
C THR A 295 -11.78 -5.57 34.35
N GLY A 296 -11.30 -4.32 34.48
CA GLY A 296 -11.36 -3.51 35.71
C GLY A 296 -10.54 -4.06 36.89
N LEU A 297 -9.96 -5.25 36.75
CA LEU A 297 -9.12 -5.89 37.76
C LEU A 297 -7.68 -5.38 37.63
N LYS A 298 -7.14 -4.83 38.72
CA LYS A 298 -5.70 -4.53 38.83
C LYS A 298 -4.93 -5.83 38.58
N ASN A 299 -4.15 -5.87 37.51
CA ASN A 299 -3.21 -6.93 37.11
C ASN A 299 -3.73 -8.02 36.17
N SER A 300 -4.95 -7.92 35.62
CA SER A 300 -5.34 -8.79 34.50
C SER A 300 -4.95 -8.13 33.18
N THR A 301 -3.97 -8.71 32.49
CA THR A 301 -3.47 -8.26 31.18
C THR A 301 -3.70 -9.33 30.12
N GLU A 302 -4.90 -9.92 30.11
CA GLU A 302 -5.25 -10.89 29.07
C GLU A 302 -5.33 -10.17 27.71
N PRO A 303 -4.54 -10.58 26.70
CA PRO A 303 -4.62 -9.98 25.38
C PRO A 303 -5.99 -10.26 24.75
N CYS A 304 -6.52 -9.31 23.99
CA CYS A 304 -7.74 -9.50 23.21
C CYS A 304 -7.54 -10.51 22.08
N PHE A 305 -6.33 -10.58 21.52
CA PHE A 305 -5.99 -11.39 20.36
C PHE A 305 -4.73 -12.21 20.66
N ALA A 306 -4.93 -13.41 21.19
CA ALA A 306 -3.84 -14.32 21.53
C ALA A 306 -3.34 -15.02 20.27
N LEU A 307 -2.50 -14.35 19.50
CA LEU A 307 -1.82 -14.91 18.32
C LEU A 307 -0.63 -15.80 18.72
N THR A 308 -0.91 -16.69 19.67
CA THR A 308 0.02 -17.67 20.22
C THR A 308 -0.42 -19.06 19.79
N GLY A 309 0.52 -20.00 19.73
CA GLY A 309 0.22 -21.37 19.34
C GLY A 309 1.31 -21.99 18.50
N ARG A 310 1.26 -23.32 18.43
CA ARG A 310 2.02 -24.16 17.51
C ARG A 310 1.04 -24.65 16.45
N TRP A 311 1.42 -24.66 15.19
CA TRP A 311 0.57 -25.14 14.11
C TRP A 311 0.72 -26.67 13.98
N ASP A 312 0.50 -27.38 15.09
CA ASP A 312 0.61 -28.83 15.20
C ASP A 312 -0.75 -29.53 15.30
N THR A 313 -1.82 -28.81 15.64
CA THR A 313 -3.20 -29.32 15.60
C THR A 313 -4.13 -28.45 14.75
N GLN A 314 -5.28 -29.01 14.38
CA GLN A 314 -6.32 -28.28 13.65
C GLN A 314 -6.96 -27.19 14.51
N ASP A 315 -7.13 -27.45 15.82
CA ASP A 315 -7.70 -26.50 16.77
C ASP A 315 -6.79 -25.26 16.92
N ASP A 316 -5.47 -25.47 17.00
CA ASP A 316 -4.50 -24.36 17.09
C ASP A 316 -4.54 -23.45 15.86
N ILE A 317 -4.69 -24.04 14.67
CA ILE A 317 -4.76 -23.29 13.40
C ILE A 317 -6.06 -22.50 13.34
N GLN A 318 -7.18 -23.13 13.74
CA GLN A 318 -8.48 -22.46 13.75
C GLN A 318 -8.50 -21.31 14.76
N GLU A 319 -7.98 -21.52 15.97
CA GLU A 319 -7.84 -20.48 16.99
C GLU A 319 -6.92 -19.34 16.52
N PHE A 320 -5.81 -19.66 15.85
CA PHE A 320 -4.94 -18.66 15.27
C PHE A 320 -5.66 -17.77 14.25
N PHE A 321 -6.37 -18.35 13.28
CA PHE A 321 -7.07 -17.58 12.26
C PHE A 321 -8.25 -16.77 12.82
N GLN A 322 -8.94 -17.28 13.84
CA GLN A 322 -9.97 -16.53 14.56
C GLN A 322 -9.40 -15.30 15.28
N ASN A 323 -8.27 -15.46 15.97
CA ASN A 323 -7.59 -14.34 16.62
C ASN A 323 -7.01 -13.35 15.60
N LEU A 324 -6.53 -13.85 14.45
CA LEU A 324 -5.97 -13.01 13.38
C LEU A 324 -7.05 -12.16 12.74
N ASP A 325 -8.20 -12.78 12.41
CA ASP A 325 -9.40 -12.09 11.93
C ASP A 325 -9.82 -10.98 12.92
N GLY A 326 -10.00 -11.34 14.20
CA GLY A 326 -10.36 -10.39 15.24
C GLY A 326 -9.38 -9.22 15.36
N TYR A 327 -8.07 -9.48 15.30
CA TYR A 327 -7.06 -8.44 15.37
C TYR A 327 -7.07 -7.50 14.16
N ILE A 328 -7.22 -8.06 12.95
CA ILE A 328 -7.28 -7.28 11.73
C ILE A 328 -8.56 -6.43 11.69
N ASN A 329 -9.70 -7.01 12.08
CA ASN A 329 -10.96 -6.28 12.20
C ASN A 329 -10.87 -5.15 13.23
N PHE A 330 -10.19 -5.37 14.34
CA PHE A 330 -9.90 -4.32 15.32
C PHE A 330 -9.06 -3.19 14.70
N ILE A 331 -8.00 -3.51 13.97
CA ILE A 331 -7.17 -2.50 13.28
C ILE A 331 -8.02 -1.71 12.28
N PHE A 332 -8.72 -2.38 11.36
CA PHE A 332 -9.48 -1.67 10.32
C PHE A 332 -10.63 -0.83 10.90
N SER A 333 -11.31 -1.33 11.93
CA SER A 333 -12.43 -0.61 12.56
C SER A 333 -11.99 0.63 13.32
N ASN A 334 -10.77 0.64 13.87
CA ASN A 334 -10.29 1.75 14.69
C ASN A 334 -9.32 2.68 13.94
N LEU A 335 -8.46 2.12 13.11
CA LEU A 335 -7.30 2.79 12.50
C LEU A 335 -7.32 2.77 10.97
N GLY A 336 -8.16 1.93 10.37
CA GLY A 336 -8.34 1.90 8.92
C GLY A 336 -8.82 3.25 8.39
N GLN A 337 -8.56 3.51 7.10
CA GLN A 337 -8.98 4.74 6.41
C GLN A 337 -8.38 6.05 6.95
N GLY A 338 -7.31 6.01 7.74
CA GLY A 338 -6.66 7.21 8.25
C GLY A 338 -7.38 7.86 9.42
N ARG A 339 -8.05 7.07 10.27
CA ARG A 339 -8.72 7.51 11.51
C ARG A 339 -7.72 7.93 12.58
N LEU A 340 -6.98 9.01 12.32
CA LEU A 340 -5.97 9.57 13.22
C LEU A 340 -6.59 10.14 14.50
N GLU A 341 -7.87 10.53 14.47
CA GLU A 341 -8.65 10.94 15.64
C GLU A 341 -8.78 9.82 16.68
N THR A 342 -8.83 8.55 16.25
CA THR A 342 -8.87 7.41 17.18
C THR A 342 -7.53 7.25 17.88
N LEU A 343 -6.41 7.35 17.14
CA LEU A 343 -5.07 7.33 17.72
C LEU A 343 -4.85 8.50 18.68
N GLN A 344 -5.36 9.68 18.31
CA GLN A 344 -5.32 10.86 19.15
C GLN A 344 -6.08 10.61 20.45
N ALA A 345 -7.33 10.12 20.38
CA ALA A 345 -8.12 9.80 21.58
C ALA A 345 -7.39 8.81 22.50
N TRP A 346 -6.79 7.75 21.96
CA TRP A 346 -6.03 6.80 22.76
C TRP A 346 -4.82 7.42 23.46
N ALA A 347 -4.11 8.34 22.81
CA ALA A 347 -2.99 9.07 23.42
C ALA A 347 -3.42 9.98 24.58
N TYR A 348 -4.67 10.45 24.57
CA TYR A 348 -5.28 11.20 25.68
C TYR A 348 -5.96 10.29 26.73
N GLY A 349 -5.90 8.97 26.56
CA GLY A 349 -6.47 7.98 27.48
C GLY A 349 -7.93 7.61 27.20
N ASP A 350 -8.54 8.17 26.15
CA ASP A 350 -9.92 7.90 25.77
C ASP A 350 -9.99 6.65 24.88
N MET A 351 -9.96 5.49 25.54
CA MET A 351 -10.02 4.16 24.94
C MET A 351 -11.43 3.55 25.03
N PRO A 352 -11.77 2.55 24.18
CA PRO A 352 -13.02 1.81 24.31
C PRO A 352 -13.18 1.19 25.71
N ALA A 353 -14.39 1.17 26.26
CA ALA A 353 -14.62 0.80 27.66
C ALA A 353 -14.15 -0.62 28.01
N ASP A 354 -14.22 -1.54 27.05
CA ASP A 354 -13.88 -2.96 27.15
C ASP A 354 -12.43 -3.27 26.74
N ILE A 355 -11.68 -2.29 26.24
CA ILE A 355 -10.33 -2.48 25.71
C ILE A 355 -9.34 -1.52 26.38
N LYS A 356 -8.18 -2.04 26.74
CA LYS A 356 -7.02 -1.25 27.17
C LYS A 356 -5.89 -1.47 26.18
N ILE A 357 -5.31 -0.38 25.70
CA ILE A 357 -4.18 -0.41 24.76
C ILE A 357 -2.94 0.07 25.51
N ASP A 358 -1.88 -0.74 25.51
CA ASP A 358 -0.59 -0.36 26.08
C ASP A 358 0.21 0.44 25.04
N LEU A 359 -0.02 1.76 25.02
CA LEU A 359 0.69 2.65 24.12
C LEU A 359 2.12 2.91 24.63
N ASP A 360 3.10 2.72 23.74
CA ASP A 360 4.45 3.19 23.99
C ASP A 360 4.44 4.71 24.19
N PHE A 361 5.09 5.20 25.25
CA PHE A 361 5.11 6.62 25.59
C PHE A 361 5.59 7.49 24.43
N ARG A 362 6.43 6.96 23.52
CA ARG A 362 6.91 7.71 22.36
C ARG A 362 5.78 8.06 21.40
N PHE A 363 4.84 7.14 21.19
CA PHE A 363 3.67 7.36 20.36
C PHE A 363 2.68 8.29 21.05
N GLU A 364 2.46 8.10 22.35
CA GLU A 364 1.62 8.98 23.15
C GLU A 364 2.10 10.45 23.03
N LEU A 365 3.37 10.71 23.30
CA LEU A 365 3.96 12.05 23.20
C LEU A 365 3.90 12.59 21.76
N MET A 366 4.15 11.75 20.76
CA MET A 366 4.08 12.16 19.35
C MET A 366 2.66 12.60 18.95
N MET A 367 1.62 11.87 19.35
CA MET A 367 0.23 12.24 19.03
C MET A 367 -0.20 13.53 19.73
N ILE A 368 0.22 13.75 20.98
CA ILE A 368 0.00 15.01 21.71
C ILE A 368 0.73 16.17 21.01
N ALA A 369 1.97 15.93 20.55
CA ALA A 369 2.75 16.92 19.80
C ALA A 369 2.10 17.27 18.46
N LEU A 370 1.58 16.29 17.73
CA LEU A 370 0.80 16.53 16.50
C LEU A 370 -0.47 17.33 16.76
N SER A 371 -1.03 17.24 17.97
CA SER A 371 -2.19 18.02 18.43
C SER A 371 -1.83 19.45 18.89
N GLN A 372 -0.54 19.80 18.92
CA GLN A 372 0.01 21.09 19.37
C GLN A 372 -0.32 21.44 20.84
N ASP A 373 -0.52 20.42 21.68
CA ASP A 373 -0.84 20.59 23.09
C ASP A 373 0.43 20.58 23.95
N GLU A 374 1.13 21.72 23.97
CA GLU A 374 2.41 21.87 24.66
C GLU A 374 2.31 21.63 26.17
N ASP A 375 1.22 22.08 26.79
CA ASP A 375 0.99 21.95 28.23
C ASP A 375 0.81 20.49 28.62
N TYR A 376 -0.06 19.77 27.90
CA TYR A 376 -0.29 18.35 28.17
C TYR A 376 0.93 17.50 27.82
N LEU A 377 1.66 17.84 26.74
CA LEU A 377 2.93 17.18 26.40
C LEU A 377 3.93 17.27 27.57
N GLY A 378 4.05 18.45 28.18
CA GLY A 378 4.88 18.68 29.35
C GLY A 378 4.45 17.86 30.55
N GLU A 379 3.14 17.78 30.83
CA GLU A 379 2.58 16.96 31.91
C GLU A 379 2.91 15.48 31.72
N ARG A 380 2.64 14.94 30.52
CA ARG A 380 2.84 13.51 30.21
C ARG A 380 4.31 13.12 30.23
N TYR A 381 5.21 13.99 29.77
CA TYR A 381 6.65 13.80 29.93
C TYR A 381 7.06 13.69 31.42
N GLN A 382 6.58 14.59 32.29
CA GLN A 382 6.89 14.54 33.73
C GLN A 382 6.31 13.30 34.41
N HIS A 383 5.11 12.88 34.00
CA HIS A 383 4.48 11.65 34.47
C HIS A 383 5.36 10.42 34.16
N HIS A 384 5.75 10.25 32.89
CA HIS A 384 6.62 9.13 32.47
C HIS A 384 7.99 9.19 33.13
N LYS A 385 8.59 10.37 33.27
CA LYS A 385 9.86 10.58 33.97
C LYS A 385 9.77 10.12 35.43
N THR A 386 8.67 10.44 36.10
CA THR A 386 8.42 10.03 37.49
C THR A 386 8.26 8.50 37.58
N LEU A 387 7.46 7.89 36.71
CA LEU A 387 7.26 6.44 36.67
C LEU A 387 8.56 5.67 36.41
N LEU A 388 9.34 6.07 35.40
CA LEU A 388 10.61 5.42 35.07
C LEU A 388 11.62 5.55 36.22
N THR A 389 11.67 6.71 36.88
CA THR A 389 12.56 6.94 38.03
C THR A 389 12.15 6.07 39.23
N LEU A 390 10.86 6.02 39.56
CA LEU A 390 10.32 5.19 40.65
C LEU A 390 10.58 3.70 40.41
N ASN A 391 10.45 3.25 39.17
CA ASN A 391 10.68 1.87 38.77
C ASN A 391 12.18 1.53 38.56
N LYS A 392 13.10 2.47 38.84
CA LYS A 392 14.55 2.30 38.64
C LYS A 392 14.89 1.82 37.22
N ALA A 393 14.23 2.38 36.22
CA ALA A 393 14.49 2.09 34.82
C ALA A 393 15.95 2.37 34.46
N ARG A 394 16.45 1.75 33.39
CA ARG A 394 17.86 1.91 33.00
C ARG A 394 18.09 3.34 32.51
N VAL A 395 19.32 3.82 32.63
CA VAL A 395 19.73 5.15 32.14
C VAL A 395 19.36 5.33 30.66
N HIS A 396 19.46 4.28 29.86
CA HIS A 396 19.05 4.29 28.45
C HIS A 396 17.56 4.61 28.26
N ASP A 397 16.67 4.02 29.09
CA ASP A 397 15.23 4.21 28.96
C ASP A 397 14.82 5.65 29.32
N LEU A 398 15.51 6.26 30.31
CA LEU A 398 15.37 7.69 30.62
C LEU A 398 15.91 8.59 29.50
N GLY A 399 17.05 8.23 28.90
CA GLY A 399 17.59 8.95 27.74
C GLY A 399 16.64 8.95 26.56
N LEU A 400 16.02 7.80 26.27
CA LEU A 400 15.02 7.67 25.21
C LEU A 400 13.81 8.58 25.44
N LEU A 401 13.33 8.71 26.68
CA LEU A 401 12.25 9.65 27.03
C LEU A 401 12.63 11.10 26.76
N GLU A 402 13.84 11.52 27.18
CA GLU A 402 14.34 12.88 26.95
C GLU A 402 14.46 13.20 25.45
N ASP A 403 14.99 12.27 24.67
CA ASP A 403 15.16 12.44 23.23
C ASP A 403 13.81 12.48 22.51
N SER A 404 12.87 11.64 22.93
CA SER A 404 11.49 11.63 22.41
C SER A 404 10.75 12.94 22.72
N TYR A 405 10.92 13.50 23.91
CA TYR A 405 10.32 14.77 24.28
C TYR A 405 10.90 15.94 23.46
N LYS A 406 12.23 16.01 23.31
CA LYS A 406 12.88 17.01 22.44
C LYS A 406 12.45 16.89 20.98
N PHE A 407 12.31 15.66 20.50
CA PHE A 407 11.76 15.39 19.17
C PHE A 407 10.35 15.97 19.04
N CYS A 408 9.47 15.70 20.01
CA CYS A 408 8.10 16.21 20.03
C CYS A 408 8.05 17.75 20.03
N GLN A 409 8.91 18.42 20.79
CA GLN A 409 9.02 19.88 20.78
C GLN A 409 9.43 20.44 19.41
N LYS A 410 10.29 19.72 18.67
CA LYS A 410 10.66 20.08 17.30
C LYS A 410 9.50 19.81 16.34
N LEU A 411 8.83 18.67 16.49
CA LEU A 411 7.69 18.27 15.67
C LEU A 411 6.57 19.32 15.71
N ILE A 412 6.22 19.83 16.90
CA ILE A 412 5.22 20.89 17.07
C ILE A 412 5.51 22.09 16.17
N LYS A 413 6.77 22.55 16.14
CA LYS A 413 7.18 23.68 15.29
C LYS A 413 7.00 23.36 13.81
N ILE A 414 7.45 22.17 13.39
CA ILE A 414 7.37 21.73 11.99
C ILE A 414 5.91 21.66 11.52
N VAL A 415 5.01 21.05 12.30
CA VAL A 415 3.59 20.92 11.88
C VAL A 415 2.82 22.23 11.99
N LYS A 416 3.22 23.12 12.90
CA LYS A 416 2.66 24.47 13.01
C LYS A 416 3.06 25.34 11.82
N ASP A 417 4.33 25.32 11.44
CA ASP A 417 4.83 26.05 10.27
C ASP A 417 4.28 25.47 8.96
N GLY A 418 4.12 24.14 8.90
CA GLY A 418 3.53 23.43 7.76
C GLY A 418 2.01 23.52 7.64
N GLY A 419 1.31 23.91 8.71
CA GLY A 419 -0.16 23.95 8.75
C GLY A 419 -0.82 22.57 8.64
N THR A 420 -0.13 21.52 9.05
CA THR A 420 -0.51 20.10 8.86
C THR A 420 -0.89 19.40 10.15
N ALA A 421 -0.85 20.09 11.29
CA ALA A 421 -1.14 19.53 12.60
C ALA A 421 -2.55 18.92 12.70
N LEU A 422 -2.72 18.02 13.68
CA LEU A 422 -4.04 17.55 14.07
C LEU A 422 -4.87 18.70 14.63
N GLN A 423 -6.19 18.55 14.52
CA GLN A 423 -7.10 19.41 15.27
C GLN A 423 -6.85 19.22 16.78
N PRO A 424 -7.01 20.27 17.59
CA PRO A 424 -6.91 20.15 19.04
C PRO A 424 -7.85 19.06 19.56
N TYR A 425 -7.37 18.26 20.52
CA TYR A 425 -8.19 17.21 21.09
C TYR A 425 -9.37 17.80 21.86
N ALA A 426 -10.57 17.36 21.53
CA ALA A 426 -11.79 17.67 22.27
C ALA A 426 -12.38 16.35 22.76
N ALA A 427 -12.32 16.12 24.07
CA ALA A 427 -12.92 14.93 24.67
C ALA A 427 -14.40 14.84 24.27
N LYS A 428 -14.84 13.66 23.83
CA LYS A 428 -16.25 13.42 23.55
C LYS A 428 -17.01 13.46 24.88
N SER A 429 -17.81 14.50 25.07
CA SER A 429 -18.75 14.69 26.19
C SER A 429 -19.84 13.64 26.23
#